data_AF-A0A2V8U5X6-F1
#
_entry.id   AF-A0A2V8U5X6-F1
#
_cell.length_a   1.000
_cell.length_b   1.000
_cell.length_c   1.000
_cell.angle_alpha   90.00
_cell.angle_beta   90.00
_cell.angle_gamma   90.00
#
_symmetry.space_group_name_H-M   'P 1'
#
loop_
_entity.id
_entity.type
_entity.pdbx_description
1 polymer ?
#
loop_
_entity_poly.entity_id
_entity_poly.type
_entity_poly.pdbx_seq_one_letter_code
_entity_poly.pdbx_strand_id
1 'polypeptide(L)'
;MKIQRLLIVLTILNLALLLTQLFQARPTLAQSVAPVLRGKGLEIVDDQGRIRASITVLPGSTANKQPFPETVILRLIDGKGKPLVKLAASEQGSVLGLLGDSEPTYARIEANGASTFVKLTNKDGHEQVVKP
;
A
#
# COMPACT_ATOMS: atom_id res chain seq x y z
N MET A 1 45.22 29.25 -24.92
CA MET A 1 45.36 29.04 -23.46
C MET A 1 44.04 29.09 -22.65
N LYS A 2 43.04 29.93 -23.00
CA LYS A 2 41.76 30.00 -22.24
C LYS A 2 40.92 28.72 -22.31
N ILE A 3 40.77 28.15 -23.52
CA ILE A 3 40.02 26.89 -23.75
C ILE A 3 40.67 25.69 -23.05
N GLN A 4 42.01 25.59 -23.06
CA GLN A 4 42.73 24.53 -22.35
C GLN A 4 42.48 24.59 -20.84
N ARG A 5 42.52 25.79 -20.23
CA ARG A 5 42.21 25.98 -18.81
C ARG A 5 40.76 25.60 -18.48
N LEU A 6 39.80 25.93 -19.35
CA LEU A 6 38.40 25.55 -19.18
C LEU A 6 38.22 24.02 -19.21
N LEU A 7 38.85 23.33 -20.17
CA LEU A 7 38.79 21.87 -20.27
C LEU A 7 39.42 21.18 -19.06
N ILE A 8 40.53 21.71 -18.53
CA ILE A 8 41.17 21.19 -17.31
C ILE A 8 40.21 21.32 -16.12
N VAL A 9 39.58 22.49 -15.94
CA VAL A 9 38.62 22.69 -14.84
C VAL A 9 37.43 21.75 -14.96
N LEU A 10 36.86 21.58 -16.16
CA LEU A 10 35.76 20.64 -16.38
C LEU A 10 36.15 19.20 -16.07
N THR A 11 37.39 18.81 -16.40
CA THR A 11 37.89 17.45 -16.13
C THR A 11 38.04 17.20 -14.63
N ILE A 12 38.59 18.16 -13.89
CA ILE A 12 38.72 18.07 -12.42
C ILE A 12 37.34 18.03 -11.78
N LEU A 13 36.40 18.86 -12.25
CA LEU A 13 35.03 18.87 -11.74
C LEU A 13 34.33 17.54 -11.98
N ASN A 14 34.42 16.98 -13.19
CA ASN A 14 33.87 15.67 -13.51
C ASN A 14 34.52 14.55 -12.68
N LEU A 15 35.84 14.61 -12.45
CA LEU A 15 36.53 13.64 -11.62
C LEU A 15 36.08 13.74 -10.14
N ALA A 16 35.92 14.95 -9.62
CA ALA A 16 35.40 15.17 -8.27
C ALA A 16 33.98 14.62 -8.13
N LEU A 17 33.09 14.89 -9.10
CA LEU A 17 31.74 14.33 -9.17
C LEU A 17 31.74 12.79 -9.25
N LEU A 18 32.62 12.21 -10.06
CA LEU A 18 32.73 10.77 -10.18
C LEU A 18 33.18 10.13 -8.85
N LEU A 19 34.18 10.71 -8.20
CA LEU A 19 34.67 10.23 -6.92
C LEU A 19 33.60 10.37 -5.83
N THR A 20 32.89 11.49 -5.74
CA THR A 20 31.81 11.64 -4.75
C THR A 20 30.67 10.65 -4.98
N GLN A 21 30.36 10.30 -6.23
CA GLN A 21 29.37 9.27 -6.55
C GLN A 21 29.84 7.88 -6.11
N LEU A 22 31.11 7.54 -6.36
CA LEU A 22 31.70 6.26 -5.96
C LEU A 22 31.83 6.12 -4.44
N PHE A 23 32.17 7.19 -3.72
CA PHE A 23 32.23 7.18 -2.25
C PHE A 23 30.84 7.21 -1.59
N GLN A 24 29.82 7.77 -2.25
CA GLN A 24 28.43 7.70 -1.80
C GLN A 24 27.75 6.37 -2.14
N ALA A 25 28.25 5.63 -3.12
CA ALA A 25 27.86 4.25 -3.40
C ALA A 25 28.38 3.33 -2.27
N ARG A 26 27.83 3.51 -1.08
CA ARG A 26 28.02 2.59 0.04
C ARG A 26 27.49 1.22 -0.42
N PRO A 27 28.26 0.13 -0.28
CA PRO A 27 27.67 -1.19 -0.42
C PRO A 27 26.50 -1.27 0.55
N THR A 28 25.33 -1.65 0.05
CA THR A 28 24.20 -2.07 0.88
C THR A 28 24.59 -3.37 1.57
N LEU A 29 25.48 -3.28 2.56
CA LEU A 29 25.66 -4.33 3.55
C LEU A 29 24.27 -4.64 4.08
N ALA A 30 23.90 -5.93 4.10
CA ALA A 30 22.62 -6.40 4.60
C ALA A 30 22.36 -5.76 5.97
N GLN A 31 21.60 -4.67 5.96
CA GLN A 31 21.23 -3.93 7.14
C GLN A 31 20.36 -4.90 7.93
N SER A 32 20.76 -5.19 9.16
CA SER A 32 19.97 -6.04 10.08
C SER A 32 18.50 -5.65 9.94
N VAL A 33 17.64 -6.63 9.64
CA VAL A 33 16.20 -6.42 9.44
C VAL A 33 15.70 -5.52 10.58
N ALA A 34 15.08 -4.39 10.23
CA ALA A 34 14.53 -3.48 11.23
C ALA A 34 13.60 -4.30 12.14
N PRO A 35 13.85 -4.35 13.47
CA PRO A 35 13.19 -5.33 14.32
C PRO A 35 11.68 -5.09 14.43
N VAL A 36 11.24 -3.82 14.36
CA VAL A 36 9.82 -3.42 14.30
C VAL A 36 9.70 -2.09 13.56
N LEU A 37 8.84 -2.03 12.55
CA LEU A 37 8.42 -0.77 11.93
C LEU A 37 7.22 -0.21 12.70
N ARG A 38 7.36 0.98 13.33
CA ARG A 38 6.29 1.67 14.05
C ARG A 38 5.84 2.88 13.25
N GLY A 39 4.60 2.87 12.80
CA GLY A 39 3.98 3.97 12.06
C GLY A 39 2.47 3.82 12.06
N LYS A 40 1.77 4.90 11.71
CA LYS A 40 0.31 4.87 11.50
C LYS A 40 -0.09 4.32 10.13
N GLY A 41 0.89 4.17 9.24
CA GLY A 41 0.70 3.64 7.91
C GLY A 41 1.97 3.07 7.31
N LEU A 42 1.80 2.15 6.37
CA LEU A 42 2.80 1.61 5.46
C LEU A 42 2.22 1.66 4.05
N GLU A 43 3.01 2.12 3.07
CA GLU A 43 2.61 2.14 1.67
C GLU A 43 3.70 1.52 0.79
N ILE A 44 3.28 0.72 -0.18
CA ILE A 44 4.12 0.26 -1.29
C ILE A 44 3.75 1.11 -2.49
N VAL A 45 4.74 1.73 -3.14
CA VAL A 45 4.56 2.65 -4.27
C VAL A 45 5.29 2.09 -5.49
N ASP A 46 4.71 2.22 -6.69
CA ASP A 46 5.37 1.82 -7.94
C ASP A 46 6.27 2.93 -8.54
N ASP A 47 6.95 2.61 -9.64
CA ASP A 47 7.86 3.51 -10.35
C ASP A 47 7.19 4.79 -10.88
N GLN A 48 5.84 4.82 -10.93
CA GLN A 48 5.05 5.97 -11.36
C GLN A 48 4.51 6.78 -10.17
N GLY A 49 4.88 6.43 -8.93
CA GLY A 49 4.42 7.10 -7.72
C GLY A 49 3.03 6.66 -7.25
N ARG A 50 2.46 5.58 -7.78
CA ARG A 50 1.13 5.10 -7.40
C ARG A 50 1.21 4.10 -6.26
N ILE A 51 0.32 4.24 -5.27
CA ILE A 51 0.20 3.27 -4.18
C ILE A 51 -0.34 1.94 -4.73
N ARG A 52 0.37 0.83 -4.46
CA ARG A 52 0.05 -0.55 -4.86
C ARG A 52 -0.46 -1.39 -3.70
N ALA A 53 -0.04 -1.05 -2.49
CA ALA A 53 -0.55 -1.65 -1.27
C ALA A 53 -0.46 -0.65 -0.12
N SER A 54 -1.37 -0.75 0.84
CA SER A 54 -1.27 0.01 2.08
C SER A 54 -1.73 -0.78 3.29
N ILE A 55 -1.14 -0.47 4.45
CA ILE A 55 -1.62 -0.84 5.79
C ILE A 55 -1.82 0.47 6.52
N THR A 56 -3.04 0.78 6.95
CA THR A 56 -3.37 2.10 7.53
C THR A 56 -4.30 1.95 8.71
N VAL A 57 -4.07 2.75 9.76
CA VAL A 57 -5.02 2.93 10.86
C VAL A 57 -5.96 4.09 10.51
N LEU A 58 -7.25 3.81 10.36
CA LEU A 58 -8.30 4.81 10.22
C LEU A 58 -8.87 5.14 11.61
N PRO A 59 -8.86 6.41 12.04
CA PRO A 59 -9.41 6.78 13.34
C PRO A 59 -10.92 6.50 13.39
N GLY A 60 -11.40 6.23 14.60
CA GLY A 60 -12.84 6.12 14.86
C GLY A 60 -13.55 7.41 14.45
N SER A 61 -14.76 7.26 13.93
CA SER A 61 -15.57 8.38 13.43
C SER A 61 -17.05 8.14 13.73
N THR A 62 -17.87 9.15 13.55
CA THR A 62 -19.32 9.02 13.62
C THR A 62 -19.91 9.39 12.28
N ALA A 63 -20.66 8.49 11.65
CA ALA A 63 -21.42 8.79 10.44
C ALA A 63 -22.87 8.36 10.64
N ASN A 64 -23.82 9.18 10.17
CA ASN A 64 -25.26 8.91 10.30
C ASN A 64 -25.72 8.58 11.74
N LYS A 65 -25.13 9.25 12.75
CA LYS A 65 -25.37 9.01 14.19
C LYS A 65 -24.96 7.61 14.69
N GLN A 66 -24.24 6.83 13.89
CA GLN A 66 -23.66 5.57 14.33
C GLN A 66 -22.15 5.73 14.54
N PRO A 67 -21.62 5.27 15.70
CA PRO A 67 -20.19 5.23 15.92
C PRO A 67 -19.56 4.16 15.04
N PHE A 68 -18.49 4.52 14.35
CA PHE A 68 -17.59 3.63 13.65
C PHE A 68 -16.29 3.55 14.45
N PRO A 69 -15.85 2.34 14.82
CA PRO A 69 -14.61 2.14 15.56
C PRO A 69 -13.38 2.56 14.76
N GLU A 70 -12.26 2.73 15.47
CA GLU A 70 -10.96 2.69 14.82
C GLU A 70 -10.81 1.38 14.03
N THR A 71 -10.30 1.48 12.81
CA THR A 71 -10.22 0.34 11.89
C THR A 71 -8.83 0.27 11.27
N VAL A 72 -8.17 -0.88 11.38
CA VAL A 72 -6.95 -1.18 10.63
C VAL A 72 -7.34 -1.76 9.28
N ILE A 73 -6.80 -1.22 8.19
CA ILE A 73 -7.12 -1.67 6.83
C ILE A 73 -5.85 -1.98 6.05
N LEU A 74 -5.78 -3.18 5.51
CA LEU A 74 -4.86 -3.59 4.47
C LEU A 74 -5.57 -3.53 3.10
N ARG A 75 -4.92 -2.91 2.11
CA ARG A 75 -5.41 -2.86 0.72
C ARG A 75 -4.35 -3.33 -0.26
N LEU A 76 -4.77 -4.07 -1.29
CA LEU A 76 -4.02 -4.22 -2.55
C LEU A 76 -4.77 -3.47 -3.65
N ILE A 77 -4.06 -2.62 -4.38
CA ILE A 77 -4.63 -1.59 -5.25
C ILE A 77 -4.18 -1.85 -6.68
N ASP A 78 -5.07 -1.75 -7.66
CA ASP A 78 -4.76 -1.93 -9.09
C ASP A 78 -4.10 -0.68 -9.70
N GLY A 79 -3.54 -0.77 -10.92
CA GLY A 79 -2.82 0.33 -11.56
C GLY A 79 -3.65 1.61 -11.80
N LYS A 80 -4.97 1.52 -11.64
CA LYS A 80 -5.94 2.62 -11.78
C LYS A 80 -6.35 3.22 -10.43
N GLY A 81 -5.85 2.68 -9.32
CA GLY A 81 -6.15 3.14 -7.96
C GLY A 81 -7.34 2.42 -7.30
N LYS A 82 -7.92 1.38 -7.94
CA LYS A 82 -9.03 0.61 -7.37
C LYS A 82 -8.50 -0.44 -6.38
N PRO A 83 -8.95 -0.45 -5.11
CA PRO A 83 -8.62 -1.52 -4.18
C PRO A 83 -9.33 -2.82 -4.59
N LEU A 84 -8.57 -3.84 -4.97
CA LEU A 84 -9.10 -5.16 -5.37
C LEU A 84 -9.15 -6.15 -4.21
N VAL A 85 -8.23 -6.01 -3.25
CA VAL A 85 -8.24 -6.79 -2.01
C VAL A 85 -8.32 -5.82 -0.85
N LYS A 86 -9.22 -6.10 0.08
CA LYS A 86 -9.37 -5.34 1.32
C LYS A 86 -9.50 -6.30 2.49
N LEU A 87 -8.61 -6.19 3.47
CA LEU A 87 -8.75 -6.81 4.77
C LEU A 87 -8.89 -5.69 5.80
N ALA A 88 -10.01 -5.64 6.51
CA ALA A 88 -10.26 -4.65 7.54
C ALA A 88 -10.61 -5.32 8.86
N ALA A 89 -10.13 -4.74 9.96
CA ALA A 89 -10.42 -5.20 11.31
C ALA A 89 -10.64 -4.01 12.25
N SER A 90 -11.59 -4.16 13.14
CA SER A 90 -11.95 -3.21 14.19
C SER A 90 -12.44 -3.96 15.43
N GLU A 91 -12.82 -3.24 16.49
CA GLU A 91 -13.41 -3.84 17.69
C GLU A 91 -14.70 -4.62 17.42
N GLN A 92 -15.47 -4.25 16.39
CA GLN A 92 -16.72 -4.92 16.02
C GLN A 92 -16.49 -6.20 15.21
N GLY A 93 -15.31 -6.37 14.61
CA GLY A 93 -15.01 -7.58 13.85
C GLY A 93 -14.08 -7.33 12.67
N SER A 94 -14.18 -8.19 11.65
CA SER A 94 -13.30 -8.16 10.49
C SER A 94 -13.99 -8.56 9.20
N VAL A 95 -13.44 -8.08 8.09
CA VAL A 95 -13.92 -8.38 6.75
C VAL A 95 -12.76 -8.54 5.78
N LEU A 96 -12.81 -9.61 4.98
CA LEU A 96 -12.00 -9.80 3.79
C LEU A 96 -12.89 -9.63 2.55
N GLY A 97 -12.52 -8.72 1.66
CA GLY A 97 -13.16 -8.50 0.37
C GLY A 97 -12.19 -8.72 -0.78
N LEU A 98 -12.66 -9.43 -1.81
CA LEU A 98 -11.99 -9.66 -3.09
C LEU A 98 -12.91 -9.13 -4.20
N LEU A 99 -12.51 -8.07 -4.89
CA LEU A 99 -13.25 -7.50 -6.00
C LEU A 99 -12.78 -8.10 -7.33
N GLY A 100 -13.75 -8.40 -8.20
CA GLY A 100 -13.51 -8.78 -9.57
C GLY A 100 -13.17 -7.60 -10.49
N ASP A 101 -12.90 -7.94 -11.74
CA ASP A 101 -12.62 -6.99 -12.83
C ASP A 101 -13.86 -6.17 -13.25
N SER A 102 -15.05 -6.71 -12.98
CA SER A 102 -16.36 -6.19 -13.37
C SER A 102 -17.21 -5.95 -12.12
N GLU A 103 -17.89 -4.82 -12.07
CA GLU A 103 -18.96 -4.63 -11.08
C GLU A 103 -20.19 -5.42 -11.55
N PRO A 104 -20.93 -6.12 -10.65
CA PRO A 104 -20.76 -6.16 -9.19
C PRO A 104 -20.01 -7.42 -8.69
N THR A 105 -19.09 -8.00 -9.46
CA THR A 105 -18.41 -9.25 -9.10
C THR A 105 -17.54 -9.07 -7.84
N TYR A 106 -17.84 -9.77 -6.74
CA TYR A 106 -16.98 -9.82 -5.55
C TYR A 106 -17.21 -11.07 -4.69
N ALA A 107 -16.20 -11.39 -3.87
CA ALA A 107 -16.32 -12.32 -2.76
C ALA A 107 -16.03 -11.59 -1.44
N ARG A 108 -16.80 -11.91 -0.40
CA ARG A 108 -16.67 -11.34 0.94
C ARG A 108 -16.74 -12.43 2.00
N ILE A 109 -15.81 -12.41 2.94
CA ILE A 109 -15.86 -13.17 4.19
C ILE A 109 -15.95 -12.13 5.30
N GLU A 110 -17.01 -12.19 6.12
CA GLU A 110 -17.28 -11.19 7.14
C GLU A 110 -17.67 -11.85 8.46
N ALA A 111 -17.07 -11.34 9.54
CA ALA A 111 -17.46 -11.63 10.91
C ALA A 111 -17.62 -10.29 11.64
N ASN A 112 -18.86 -9.93 12.00
CA ASN A 112 -19.20 -8.64 12.59
C ASN A 112 -20.23 -8.84 13.71
N GLY A 113 -19.85 -8.49 14.93
CA GLY A 113 -20.60 -8.84 16.13
C GLY A 113 -20.85 -10.34 16.21
N ALA A 114 -22.10 -10.74 16.40
CA ALA A 114 -22.52 -12.15 16.42
C ALA A 114 -22.79 -12.75 15.02
N SER A 115 -22.62 -11.98 13.95
CA SER A 115 -22.93 -12.42 12.59
C SER A 115 -21.68 -12.87 11.85
N THR A 116 -21.77 -14.01 11.15
CA THR A 116 -20.72 -14.48 10.24
C THR A 116 -21.34 -14.96 8.94
N PHE A 117 -20.68 -14.67 7.81
CA PHE A 117 -21.10 -15.18 6.51
C PHE A 117 -19.97 -15.14 5.46
N VAL A 118 -20.15 -15.95 4.43
CA VAL A 118 -19.44 -15.81 3.15
C VAL A 118 -20.45 -15.39 2.09
N LYS A 119 -20.19 -14.31 1.36
CA LYS A 119 -21.03 -13.81 0.28
C LYS A 119 -20.24 -13.80 -1.02
N LEU A 120 -20.85 -14.35 -2.07
CA LEU A 120 -20.35 -14.33 -3.44
C LEU A 120 -21.36 -13.58 -4.31
N THR A 121 -20.89 -12.68 -5.15
CA THR A 121 -21.69 -11.99 -6.16
C THR A 121 -21.01 -12.15 -7.52
N ASN A 122 -21.75 -12.60 -8.53
CA ASN A 122 -21.24 -12.76 -9.89
C ASN A 122 -21.48 -11.51 -10.76
N LYS A 123 -20.99 -11.54 -12.02
CA LYS A 123 -21.15 -10.45 -12.99
C LYS A 123 -22.60 -10.10 -13.34
N ASP A 124 -23.51 -11.07 -13.20
CA ASP A 124 -24.94 -10.91 -13.49
C ASP A 124 -25.70 -10.38 -12.26
N GLY A 125 -25.00 -10.13 -11.15
CA GLY A 125 -25.57 -9.65 -9.90
C GLY A 125 -26.20 -10.75 -9.03
N HIS A 126 -26.07 -12.03 -9.41
CA HIS A 126 -26.56 -13.13 -8.59
C HIS A 126 -25.72 -13.28 -7.34
N GLU A 127 -26.40 -13.40 -6.20
CA GLU A 127 -25.77 -13.50 -4.90
C GLU A 127 -25.95 -14.90 -4.29
N GLN A 128 -24.90 -15.41 -3.66
CA GLN A 128 -24.96 -16.60 -2.81
C GLN A 128 -24.35 -16.27 -1.45
N VAL A 129 -25.10 -16.57 -0.39
CA VAL A 129 -24.66 -16.33 0.99
C VAL A 129 -24.64 -17.66 1.75
N VAL A 130 -23.50 -17.96 2.37
CA VAL A 130 -23.31 -19.11 3.26
C VAL A 130 -23.20 -18.59 4.69
N LYS A 131 -23.96 -19.19 5.60
CA LYS A 131 -23.98 -18.90 7.05
C LYS A 131 -23.75 -20.22 7.83
N PRO A 132 -23.34 -20.16 9.11
CA PRO A 132 -23.27 -21.33 9.98
C PRO A 132 -24.60 -22.07 10.12
#